data_AF-A0A9W8R8H7-F1
#
_entry.id   AF-A0A9W8R8H7-F1
#
_cell.length_a   1.000
_cell.length_b   1.000
_cell.length_c   1.000
_cell.angle_alpha   90.00
_cell.angle_beta   90.00
_cell.angle_gamma   90.00
#
_symmetry.space_group_name_H-M   'P 1'
#
loop_
_entity.id
_entity.type
_entity.pdbx_description
1 polymer ?
#
loop_
_entity_poly.entity_id
_entity_poly.type
_entity_poly.pdbx_seq_one_letter_code
_entity_poly.pdbx_strand_id
1 'polypeptide(L)'
;MYFPTLILLAGTALAAPQLAKRQNACFIVGSQALPEETSGLAASLASTVTCDTSQTTIDGVPDVSSGGVTFSSINFATSGQTPLAFALDRFATTTPLANNDLLVFQNELNVYLATEAGIRSVGGNLAIKVPKFFIQFQMARIQQAQGIVSDDPGMTVDHQLGKVLKNAAGEDQALLDQVNNLAVTLN
;
A
#
# COMPACT_ATOMS: atom_id res chain seq x y z
N MET A 1 -50.79 56.96 -0.64
CA MET A 1 -49.51 56.53 -1.23
C MET A 1 -49.37 55.03 -0.96
N TYR A 2 -49.59 54.20 -1.97
CA TYR A 2 -49.55 52.72 -1.86
C TYR A 2 -48.28 52.22 -2.56
N PHE A 3 -47.43 51.48 -1.84
CA PHE A 3 -46.26 50.77 -2.37
C PHE A 3 -46.60 49.28 -2.52
N PRO A 4 -46.41 48.64 -3.68
CA PRO A 4 -46.52 47.19 -3.80
C PRO A 4 -45.14 46.55 -3.57
N THR A 5 -45.08 45.57 -2.66
CA THR A 5 -43.87 44.77 -2.41
C THR A 5 -43.90 43.54 -3.31
N LEU A 6 -42.98 43.48 -4.29
CA LEU A 6 -42.70 42.29 -5.09
C LEU A 6 -41.90 41.29 -4.22
N ILE A 7 -42.38 40.05 -4.09
CA ILE A 7 -41.61 38.93 -3.53
C ILE A 7 -41.18 38.03 -4.69
N LEU A 8 -39.90 38.06 -5.02
CA LEU A 8 -39.23 37.14 -5.95
C LEU A 8 -38.84 35.88 -5.16
N LEU A 9 -39.46 34.73 -5.43
CA LEU A 9 -38.96 33.44 -4.94
C LEU A 9 -37.89 32.91 -5.90
N ALA A 10 -36.63 32.98 -5.48
CA ALA A 10 -35.52 32.30 -6.13
C ALA A 10 -35.54 30.81 -5.72
N GLY A 11 -35.89 29.93 -6.67
CA GLY A 11 -35.78 28.49 -6.49
C GLY A 11 -34.30 28.07 -6.50
N THR A 12 -33.81 27.57 -5.37
CA THR A 12 -32.49 26.95 -5.28
C THR A 12 -32.55 25.55 -5.89
N ALA A 13 -31.91 25.36 -7.05
CA ALA A 13 -31.63 24.05 -7.62
C ALA A 13 -30.61 23.34 -6.71
N LEU A 14 -31.08 22.36 -5.93
CA LEU A 14 -30.21 21.38 -5.27
C LEU A 14 -29.59 20.51 -6.36
N ALA A 15 -28.32 20.75 -6.68
CA ALA A 15 -27.53 19.81 -7.45
C ALA A 15 -27.46 18.51 -6.64
N ALA A 16 -28.13 17.46 -7.12
CA ALA A 16 -28.00 16.13 -6.55
C ALA A 16 -26.54 15.68 -6.65
N PRO A 17 -25.94 15.10 -5.60
CA PRO A 17 -24.59 14.57 -5.69
C PRO A 17 -24.58 13.50 -6.78
N GLN A 18 -23.77 13.70 -7.81
CA GLN A 18 -23.51 12.68 -8.81
C GLN A 18 -22.77 11.54 -8.11
N LEU A 19 -23.53 10.55 -7.64
CA LEU A 19 -23.03 9.22 -7.32
C LEU A 19 -22.58 8.58 -8.64
N ALA A 20 -21.43 9.02 -9.13
CA ALA A 20 -20.62 8.17 -9.99
C ALA A 20 -20.37 6.90 -9.16
N LYS A 21 -20.96 5.78 -9.59
CA LYS A 21 -20.71 4.48 -9.01
C LYS A 21 -19.23 4.19 -9.27
N ARG A 22 -18.34 4.64 -8.36
CA ARG A 22 -16.94 4.21 -8.35
C ARG A 22 -17.03 2.70 -8.39
N GLN A 23 -16.53 2.07 -9.45
CA GLN A 23 -16.35 0.64 -9.47
C GLN A 23 -15.46 0.34 -8.25
N ASN A 24 -16.00 -0.31 -7.23
CA ASN A 24 -15.21 -0.68 -6.06
C ASN A 24 -14.04 -1.52 -6.58
N ALA A 25 -12.82 -1.19 -6.19
CA ALA A 25 -11.65 -1.91 -6.63
C ALA A 25 -11.82 -3.42 -6.33
N CYS A 26 -11.38 -4.30 -7.23
CA CYS A 26 -11.75 -5.72 -7.20
C CYS A 26 -11.31 -6.46 -5.91
N PHE A 27 -10.37 -5.89 -5.17
CA PHE A 27 -9.83 -6.40 -3.91
C PHE A 27 -10.56 -5.89 -2.66
N ILE A 28 -11.50 -4.96 -2.79
CA ILE A 28 -12.37 -4.51 -1.69
C ILE A 28 -13.57 -5.46 -1.60
N VAL A 29 -13.52 -6.38 -0.64
CA VAL A 29 -14.50 -7.48 -0.53
C VAL A 29 -15.41 -7.41 0.70
N GLY A 30 -15.08 -6.58 1.68
CA GLY A 30 -15.89 -6.40 2.89
C GLY A 30 -16.64 -5.06 2.94
N SER A 31 -17.28 -4.83 4.08
CA SER A 31 -18.15 -3.66 4.33
C SER A 31 -17.61 -2.67 5.36
N GLN A 32 -16.42 -2.91 5.92
CA GLN A 32 -15.82 -2.00 6.88
C GLN A 32 -15.38 -0.70 6.20
N ALA A 33 -15.65 0.42 6.85
CA ALA A 33 -15.21 1.72 6.37
C ALA A 33 -13.67 1.79 6.39
N LEU A 34 -13.07 2.12 5.24
CA LEU A 34 -11.64 2.29 5.13
C LEU A 34 -11.22 3.68 5.62
N PRO A 35 -10.06 3.82 6.28
CA PRO A 35 -9.43 5.12 6.48
C PRO A 35 -9.26 5.86 5.15
N GLU A 36 -9.34 7.19 5.18
CA GLU A 36 -9.30 8.02 3.97
C GLU A 36 -8.07 7.72 3.11
N GLU A 37 -6.89 7.61 3.74
CA GLU A 37 -5.64 7.30 3.06
C GLU A 37 -5.69 5.94 2.35
N THR A 38 -6.32 4.94 2.98
CA THR A 38 -6.46 3.60 2.39
C THR A 38 -7.47 3.61 1.25
N SER A 39 -8.58 4.34 1.39
CA SER A 39 -9.60 4.45 0.35
C SER A 39 -9.10 5.20 -0.89
N GLY A 40 -8.25 6.23 -0.70
CA GLY A 40 -7.60 6.98 -1.76
C GLY A 40 -6.62 6.09 -2.55
N LEU A 41 -5.76 5.36 -1.82
CA LEU A 41 -4.83 4.39 -2.40
C LEU A 41 -5.57 3.26 -3.16
N ALA A 42 -6.65 2.72 -2.59
CA ALA A 42 -7.45 1.69 -3.26
C ALA A 42 -8.05 2.21 -4.57
N ALA A 43 -8.52 3.45 -4.58
CA ALA A 43 -9.05 4.06 -5.79
C ALA A 43 -7.97 4.29 -6.87
N SER A 44 -6.75 4.68 -6.49
CA SER A 44 -5.65 4.85 -7.45
C SER A 44 -5.14 3.52 -8.00
N LEU A 45 -5.27 2.42 -7.24
CA LEU A 45 -4.85 1.08 -7.67
C LEU A 45 -5.90 0.36 -8.52
N ALA A 46 -7.16 0.82 -8.53
CA ALA A 46 -8.28 0.12 -9.16
C ALA A 46 -8.09 -0.15 -10.67
N SER A 47 -7.34 0.69 -11.39
CA SER A 47 -7.03 0.49 -12.81
C SER A 47 -5.74 -0.29 -13.06
N THR A 48 -4.90 -0.46 -12.03
CA THR A 48 -3.54 -1.03 -12.14
C THR A 48 -3.48 -2.45 -11.60
N VAL A 49 -4.38 -2.79 -10.68
CA VAL A 49 -4.45 -4.09 -10.03
C VAL A 49 -5.64 -4.88 -10.57
N THR A 50 -5.39 -6.11 -10.99
CA THR A 50 -6.43 -7.08 -11.35
C THR A 50 -6.59 -8.11 -10.23
N CYS A 51 -7.70 -8.85 -10.24
CA CYS A 51 -7.98 -9.88 -9.25
C CYS A 51 -8.36 -11.20 -9.93
N ASP A 52 -7.79 -12.30 -9.48
CA ASP A 52 -8.32 -13.64 -9.70
C ASP A 52 -9.27 -13.97 -8.55
N THR A 53 -10.58 -13.89 -8.82
CA THR A 53 -11.63 -14.17 -7.84
C THR A 53 -11.90 -15.66 -7.64
N SER A 54 -11.26 -16.54 -8.42
CA SER A 54 -11.35 -17.99 -8.21
C SER A 54 -10.46 -18.48 -7.07
N GLN A 55 -9.53 -17.62 -6.61
CA GLN A 55 -8.59 -17.90 -5.53
C GLN A 55 -8.66 -16.79 -4.49
N THR A 56 -8.36 -17.15 -3.23
CA THR A 56 -8.27 -16.18 -2.13
C THR A 56 -6.97 -16.38 -1.38
N THR A 57 -6.50 -15.31 -0.74
CA THR A 57 -5.23 -15.28 -0.01
C THR A 57 -5.48 -15.03 1.48
N ILE A 58 -5.07 -13.89 2.02
CA ILE A 58 -5.26 -13.56 3.44
C ILE A 58 -6.66 -12.97 3.62
N ASP A 59 -7.36 -13.38 4.69
CA ASP A 59 -8.67 -12.86 5.10
C ASP A 59 -9.73 -12.84 3.99
N GLY A 60 -9.68 -13.81 3.07
CA GLY A 60 -10.64 -13.94 1.97
C GLY A 60 -10.47 -12.92 0.84
N VAL A 61 -9.38 -12.16 0.84
CA VAL A 61 -9.06 -11.23 -0.26
C VAL A 61 -8.70 -12.03 -1.51
N PRO A 62 -9.25 -11.69 -2.70
CA PRO A 62 -8.88 -12.31 -3.97
C PRO A 62 -7.38 -12.26 -4.22
N ASP A 63 -6.84 -13.19 -4.99
CA ASP A 63 -5.44 -13.07 -5.39
C ASP A 63 -5.28 -11.91 -6.37
N VAL A 64 -4.56 -10.87 -5.94
CA VAL A 64 -4.38 -9.64 -6.71
C VAL A 64 -3.12 -9.70 -7.55
N SER A 65 -3.13 -9.05 -8.71
CA SER A 65 -1.97 -8.97 -9.60
C SER A 65 -1.66 -7.55 -10.06
N SER A 66 -0.37 -7.23 -10.17
CA SER A 66 0.14 -6.00 -10.76
C SER A 66 1.45 -6.29 -11.50
N GLY A 67 1.57 -5.86 -12.75
CA GLY A 67 2.80 -6.01 -13.53
C GLY A 67 3.34 -7.45 -13.64
N GLY A 68 2.46 -8.46 -13.59
CA GLY A 68 2.84 -9.88 -13.62
C GLY A 68 3.17 -10.50 -12.26
N VAL A 69 3.23 -9.72 -11.19
CA VAL A 69 3.38 -10.20 -9.81
C VAL A 69 1.99 -10.50 -9.25
N THR A 70 1.78 -11.66 -8.63
CA THR A 70 0.57 -11.96 -7.85
C THR A 70 0.89 -11.91 -6.36
N PHE A 71 -0.09 -11.57 -5.51
CA PHE A 71 0.13 -11.62 -4.06
C PHE A 71 0.46 -13.05 -3.60
N SER A 72 -0.22 -14.06 -4.14
CA SER A 72 0.08 -15.47 -3.85
C SER A 72 1.54 -15.85 -4.08
N SER A 73 2.20 -15.28 -5.11
CA SER A 73 3.62 -15.54 -5.39
C SER A 73 4.59 -14.93 -4.37
N ILE A 74 4.12 -13.97 -3.57
CA ILE A 74 4.90 -13.24 -2.57
C ILE A 74 4.18 -13.17 -1.22
N ASN A 75 3.40 -14.21 -0.90
CA ASN A 75 2.58 -14.26 0.30
C ASN A 75 3.40 -14.74 1.50
N PHE A 76 3.72 -13.81 2.40
CA PHE A 76 4.46 -14.12 3.64
C PHE A 76 3.73 -15.15 4.52
N ALA A 77 2.39 -15.15 4.52
CA ALA A 77 1.58 -15.98 5.42
C ALA A 77 1.68 -17.48 5.11
N THR A 78 2.10 -17.85 3.90
CA THR A 78 2.29 -19.25 3.48
C THR A 78 3.75 -19.67 3.44
N SER A 79 4.68 -18.78 3.79
CA SER A 79 6.13 -19.01 3.67
C SER A 79 6.74 -19.86 4.79
N GLY A 80 6.07 -19.95 5.94
CA GLY A 80 6.64 -20.53 7.16
C GLY A 80 7.66 -19.63 7.88
N GLN A 81 7.95 -18.45 7.33
CA GLN A 81 8.83 -17.45 7.93
C GLN A 81 8.02 -16.41 8.72
N THR A 82 8.68 -15.70 9.62
CA THR A 82 8.10 -14.49 10.21
C THR A 82 8.00 -13.38 9.14
N PRO A 83 7.09 -12.40 9.30
CA PRO A 83 6.93 -11.34 8.31
C PRO A 83 8.22 -10.59 7.97
N LEU A 84 9.09 -10.32 8.95
CA LEU A 84 10.36 -9.64 8.65
C LEU A 84 11.38 -10.56 7.97
N ALA A 85 11.51 -11.80 8.42
CA ALA A 85 12.42 -12.77 7.79
C ALA A 85 12.05 -12.99 6.32
N PHE A 86 10.75 -13.18 6.05
CA PHE A 86 10.22 -13.27 4.69
C PHE A 86 10.59 -12.04 3.86
N ALA A 87 10.41 -10.83 4.41
CA ALA A 87 10.66 -9.60 3.68
C ALA A 87 12.15 -9.42 3.33
N LEU A 88 13.05 -9.73 4.27
CA LEU A 88 14.50 -9.68 4.07
C LEU A 88 14.96 -10.63 2.96
N ASP A 89 14.39 -11.84 2.90
CA ASP A 89 14.69 -12.84 1.87
C ASP A 89 14.06 -12.48 0.52
N ARG A 90 12.75 -12.19 0.52
CA ARG A 90 11.97 -12.02 -0.71
C ARG A 90 12.27 -10.73 -1.46
N PHE A 91 12.45 -9.63 -0.73
CA PHE A 91 12.63 -8.28 -1.30
C PHE A 91 14.08 -7.80 -1.18
N ALA A 92 15.02 -8.75 -1.24
CA ALA A 92 16.45 -8.45 -1.23
C ALA A 92 16.85 -7.66 -2.48
N THR A 93 17.72 -6.67 -2.29
CA THR A 93 18.31 -5.88 -3.37
C THR A 93 19.66 -6.46 -3.80
N THR A 94 20.04 -6.20 -5.05
CA THR A 94 21.38 -6.52 -5.60
C THR A 94 22.32 -5.31 -5.52
N THR A 95 23.63 -5.53 -5.69
CA THR A 95 24.65 -4.47 -5.78
C THR A 95 25.17 -4.35 -7.22
N PRO A 96 25.36 -3.14 -7.77
CA PRO A 96 25.10 -1.82 -7.17
C PRO A 96 23.62 -1.56 -6.89
N LEU A 97 23.31 -0.95 -5.74
CA LEU A 97 21.93 -0.73 -5.30
C LEU A 97 21.11 0.07 -6.33
N ALA A 98 21.75 1.03 -7.01
CA ALA A 98 21.13 1.87 -8.04
C ALA A 98 20.61 1.10 -9.26
N ASN A 99 21.08 -0.15 -9.49
CA ASN A 99 20.69 -0.97 -10.64
C ASN A 99 19.41 -1.78 -10.42
N ASN A 100 18.86 -1.81 -9.20
CA ASN A 100 17.61 -2.51 -8.94
C ASN A 100 16.43 -1.79 -9.62
N ASP A 101 15.52 -2.56 -10.19
CA ASP A 101 14.37 -2.04 -10.93
C ASP A 101 13.24 -1.60 -9.99
N LEU A 102 13.06 -0.29 -9.83
CA LEU A 102 11.98 0.28 -9.02
C LEU A 102 10.58 -0.16 -9.49
N LEU A 103 10.39 -0.49 -10.76
CA LEU A 103 9.09 -0.95 -11.26
C LEU A 103 8.72 -2.32 -10.69
N VAL A 104 9.70 -3.21 -10.48
CA VAL A 104 9.47 -4.51 -9.81
C VAL A 104 8.97 -4.28 -8.39
N PHE A 105 9.69 -3.48 -7.60
CA PHE A 105 9.30 -3.16 -6.23
C PHE A 105 7.95 -2.42 -6.16
N GLN A 106 7.65 -1.55 -7.13
CA GLN A 106 6.35 -0.88 -7.20
C GLN A 106 5.21 -1.86 -7.45
N ASN A 107 5.40 -2.85 -8.33
CA ASN A 107 4.39 -3.88 -8.59
C ASN A 107 4.16 -4.78 -7.38
N GLU A 108 5.23 -5.15 -6.67
CA GLU A 108 5.17 -5.85 -5.38
C GLU A 108 4.43 -5.02 -4.32
N LEU A 109 4.74 -3.73 -4.22
CA LEU A 109 4.05 -2.82 -3.32
C LEU A 109 2.56 -2.69 -3.66
N ASN A 110 2.20 -2.62 -4.95
CA ASN A 110 0.81 -2.52 -5.40
C ASN A 110 -0.03 -3.70 -4.92
N VAL A 111 0.48 -4.94 -5.06
CA VAL A 111 -0.26 -6.12 -4.60
C VAL A 111 -0.36 -6.16 -3.07
N TYR A 112 0.65 -5.69 -2.33
CA TYR A 112 0.58 -5.56 -0.87
C TYR A 112 -0.41 -4.48 -0.41
N LEU A 113 -0.46 -3.33 -1.07
CA LEU A 113 -1.39 -2.24 -0.78
C LEU A 113 -2.84 -2.63 -1.10
N ALA A 114 -3.07 -3.25 -2.25
CA ALA A 114 -4.38 -3.77 -2.63
C ALA A 114 -4.87 -4.83 -1.63
N THR A 115 -3.99 -5.75 -1.24
CA THR A 115 -4.32 -6.78 -0.24
C THR A 115 -4.60 -6.17 1.13
N GLU A 116 -3.82 -5.18 1.59
CA GLU A 116 -4.10 -4.48 2.85
C GLU A 116 -5.47 -3.79 2.82
N ALA A 117 -5.82 -3.14 1.71
CA ALA A 117 -7.13 -2.50 1.57
C ALA A 117 -8.27 -3.54 1.64
N GLY A 118 -8.07 -4.71 1.02
CA GLY A 118 -8.98 -5.85 1.13
C GLY A 118 -9.13 -6.36 2.57
N ILE A 119 -8.02 -6.63 3.25
CA ILE A 119 -7.99 -7.06 4.66
C ILE A 119 -8.73 -6.05 5.55
N ARG A 120 -8.46 -4.76 5.38
CA ARG A 120 -9.13 -3.70 6.14
C ARG A 120 -10.63 -3.66 5.87
N SER A 121 -11.06 -3.91 4.63
CA SER A 121 -12.48 -3.91 4.26
C SER A 121 -13.27 -4.99 4.98
N VAL A 122 -12.63 -6.08 5.41
CA VAL A 122 -13.26 -7.16 6.21
C VAL A 122 -12.96 -7.06 7.71
N GLY A 123 -12.17 -6.06 8.14
CA GLY A 123 -11.77 -5.90 9.55
C GLY A 123 -10.69 -6.90 9.99
N GLY A 124 -9.90 -7.41 9.05
CA GLY A 124 -8.88 -8.43 9.28
C GLY A 124 -7.60 -7.90 9.93
N ASN A 125 -6.69 -8.82 10.26
CA ASN A 125 -5.45 -8.51 10.99
C ASN A 125 -4.35 -7.98 10.04
N LEU A 126 -3.64 -6.94 10.47
CA LEU A 126 -2.72 -6.19 9.59
C LEU A 126 -1.27 -6.66 9.70
N ALA A 127 -1.02 -7.96 9.82
CA ALA A 127 0.33 -8.54 9.81
C ALA A 127 1.10 -8.23 8.50
N ILE A 128 0.36 -7.97 7.40
CA ILE A 128 0.88 -7.52 6.10
C ILE A 128 1.69 -6.22 6.14
N LYS A 129 1.62 -5.46 7.25
CA LYS A 129 2.32 -4.18 7.39
C LYS A 129 3.84 -4.32 7.33
N VAL A 130 4.43 -5.37 7.91
CA VAL A 130 5.90 -5.49 7.97
C VAL A 130 6.49 -5.64 6.57
N PRO A 131 6.09 -6.62 5.73
CA PRO A 131 6.67 -6.75 4.40
C PRO A 131 6.32 -5.54 3.52
N LYS A 132 5.12 -4.96 3.65
CA LYS A 132 4.77 -3.71 2.94
C LYS A 132 5.72 -2.57 3.25
N PHE A 133 5.96 -2.26 4.53
CA PHE A 133 6.88 -1.19 4.91
C PHE A 133 8.32 -1.51 4.52
N PHE A 134 8.69 -2.80 4.50
CA PHE A 134 10.01 -3.22 4.04
C PHE A 134 10.20 -2.96 2.54
N ILE A 135 9.20 -3.23 1.69
CA ILE A 135 9.23 -2.87 0.26
C ILE A 135 9.40 -1.36 0.10
N GLN A 136 8.63 -0.55 0.84
CA GLN A 136 8.75 0.92 0.81
C GLN A 136 10.14 1.40 1.26
N PHE A 137 10.73 0.75 2.26
CA PHE A 137 12.11 1.00 2.69
C PHE A 137 13.12 0.67 1.60
N GLN A 138 12.99 -0.47 0.92
CA GLN A 138 13.87 -0.84 -0.20
C GLN A 138 13.74 0.15 -1.36
N MET A 139 12.53 0.56 -1.71
CA MET A 139 12.30 1.57 -2.73
C MET A 139 12.98 2.90 -2.39
N ALA A 140 12.85 3.38 -1.14
CA ALA A 140 13.52 4.59 -0.68
C ALA A 140 15.05 4.48 -0.79
N ARG A 141 15.63 3.32 -0.42
CA ARG A 141 17.07 3.05 -0.55
C ARG A 141 17.52 3.08 -2.01
N ILE A 142 16.79 2.41 -2.90
CA ILE A 142 17.09 2.37 -4.33
C ILE A 142 17.01 3.78 -4.94
N GLN A 143 15.95 4.54 -4.63
CA GLN A 143 15.78 5.92 -5.09
C GLN A 143 16.93 6.81 -4.62
N GLN A 144 17.34 6.71 -3.35
CA GLN A 144 18.50 7.45 -2.84
C GLN A 144 19.79 7.08 -3.58
N ALA A 145 20.03 5.79 -3.83
CA ALA A 145 21.20 5.33 -4.60
C ALA A 145 21.18 5.77 -6.08
N GLN A 146 19.99 5.95 -6.66
CA GLN A 146 19.79 6.51 -8.00
C GLN A 146 19.88 8.05 -8.05
N GLY A 147 20.08 8.72 -6.90
CA GLY A 147 20.10 10.17 -6.81
C GLY A 147 18.72 10.84 -6.88
N ILE A 148 17.64 10.06 -6.71
CA ILE A 148 16.24 10.52 -6.72
C ILE A 148 15.79 10.69 -5.27
N VAL A 149 16.33 11.70 -4.57
CA VAL A 149 15.96 11.97 -3.17
C VAL A 149 14.58 12.61 -3.11
N SER A 150 13.68 12.06 -2.30
CA SER A 150 12.34 12.61 -2.07
C SER A 150 12.36 13.68 -0.98
N ASP A 151 11.72 14.82 -1.25
CA ASP A 151 11.46 15.86 -0.24
C ASP A 151 10.26 15.53 0.66
N ASP A 152 9.49 14.48 0.33
CA ASP A 152 8.40 13.99 1.19
C ASP A 152 9.00 13.26 2.40
N PRO A 153 8.82 13.77 3.64
CA PRO A 153 9.34 13.13 4.84
C PRO A 153 8.86 11.69 5.00
N GLY A 154 7.67 11.37 4.48
CA GLY A 154 7.08 10.04 4.49
C GLY A 154 7.77 9.04 3.56
N MET A 155 8.64 9.48 2.64
CA MET A 155 9.29 8.64 1.63
C MET A 155 10.80 8.46 1.84
N THR A 156 11.36 9.04 2.91
CA THR A 156 12.80 8.94 3.20
C THR A 156 13.19 7.55 3.72
N VAL A 157 14.46 7.16 3.53
CA VAL A 157 15.00 5.89 4.05
C VAL A 157 14.80 5.79 5.57
N ASP A 158 15.10 6.85 6.30
CA ASP A 158 14.96 6.90 7.76
C ASP A 158 13.50 6.75 8.21
N HIS A 159 12.57 7.42 7.53
CA HIS A 159 11.15 7.29 7.84
C HIS A 159 10.68 5.86 7.63
N GLN A 160 11.00 5.28 6.47
CA GLN A 160 10.58 3.92 6.14
C GLN A 160 11.25 2.86 7.03
N LEU A 161 12.52 3.03 7.38
CA LEU A 161 13.20 2.22 8.40
C LEU A 161 12.42 2.25 9.72
N GLY A 162 12.05 3.43 10.21
CA GLY A 162 11.27 3.58 11.43
C GLY A 162 9.91 2.86 11.36
N LYS A 163 9.27 2.84 10.18
CA LYS A 163 8.04 2.08 9.95
C LYS A 163 8.27 0.58 10.02
N VAL A 164 9.34 0.07 9.42
CA VAL A 164 9.71 -1.35 9.50
C VAL A 164 9.93 -1.75 10.95
N LEU A 165 10.87 -1.09 11.65
CA LEU A 165 11.25 -1.44 13.03
C LEU A 165 10.06 -1.36 14.00
N LYS A 166 9.20 -0.36 13.86
CA LYS A 166 8.00 -0.22 14.70
C LYS A 166 7.03 -1.40 14.55
N ASN A 167 6.83 -1.89 13.32
CA ASN A 167 5.88 -2.98 13.08
C ASN A 167 6.52 -4.36 13.27
N ALA A 168 7.85 -4.44 13.24
CA ALA A 168 8.63 -5.65 13.46
C ALA A 168 9.13 -5.79 14.90
N ALA A 169 8.67 -5.00 15.86
CA ALA A 169 9.25 -4.91 17.21
C ALA A 169 9.27 -6.24 18.01
N GLY A 170 8.50 -7.26 17.60
CA GLY A 170 8.51 -8.60 18.19
C GLY A 170 9.36 -9.64 17.44
N GLU A 171 10.06 -9.23 16.39
CA GLU A 171 10.94 -10.08 15.59
C GLU A 171 12.30 -10.29 16.27
N ASP A 172 13.06 -11.28 15.78
CA ASP A 172 14.40 -11.57 16.28
C ASP A 172 15.34 -10.35 16.09
N GLN A 173 16.15 -10.07 17.11
CA GLN A 173 17.06 -8.92 17.12
C GLN A 173 18.05 -8.96 15.94
N ALA A 174 18.53 -10.13 15.54
CA ALA A 174 19.45 -10.24 14.41
C ALA A 174 18.77 -9.82 13.08
N LEU A 175 17.47 -10.04 12.93
CA LEU A 175 16.73 -9.55 11.77
C LEU A 175 16.60 -8.02 11.82
N LEU A 176 16.30 -7.46 12.99
CA LEU A 176 16.23 -6.00 13.17
C LEU A 176 17.59 -5.32 12.87
N ASP A 177 18.69 -5.95 13.31
CA ASP A 177 20.04 -5.46 13.05
C ASP A 177 20.38 -5.51 11.55
N GLN A 178 19.92 -6.55 10.83
CA GLN A 178 20.06 -6.60 9.37
C GLN A 178 19.34 -5.42 8.69
N VAL A 179 18.11 -5.09 9.11
CA VAL A 179 17.38 -3.93 8.54
C VAL A 179 18.11 -2.62 8.81
N ASN A 180 18.64 -2.43 10.04
CA ASN A 180 19.43 -1.24 10.37
C ASN A 180 20.69 -1.14 9.49
N ASN A 181 21.40 -2.26 9.28
CA ASN A 181 22.59 -2.29 8.42
C ASN A 181 22.28 -1.96 6.96
N LEU A 182 21.11 -2.36 6.45
CA LEU A 182 20.67 -1.99 5.10
C LEU A 182 20.50 -0.48 4.96
N ALA A 183 20.01 0.23 5.98
CA ALA A 183 19.76 1.66 5.90
C ALA A 183 21.03 2.50 5.67
N VAL A 184 22.17 2.03 6.17
CA VAL A 184 23.48 2.70 6.02
C VAL A 184 24.33 2.15 4.87
N THR A 185 24.00 0.99 4.34
CA THR A 185 24.69 0.37 3.20
C THR A 185 23.96 0.72 1.91
N LEU A 186 24.36 1.79 1.23
CA LEU A 186 23.69 2.30 0.02
C LEU A 186 24.45 2.04 -1.29
N ASN A 187 25.43 1.13 -1.24
CA ASN A 187 26.37 0.86 -2.32
C ASN A 187 25.78 -0.06 -3.40
#